data_AF-A0AAN8EUP4-F1
#
_entry.id   AF-A0AAN8EUP4-F1
#
_cell.length_a   1.000
_cell.length_b   1.000
_cell.length_c   1.000
_cell.angle_alpha   90.00
_cell.angle_beta   90.00
_cell.angle_gamma   90.00
#
_symmetry.space_group_name_H-M   'P 1'
#
loop_
_entity.id
_entity.type
_entity.pdbx_description
1 polymer ?
#
loop_
_entity_poly.entity_id
_entity_poly.type
_entity_poly.pdbx_seq_one_letter_code
_entity_poly.pdbx_strand_id
1 'polypeptide(L)'
;MSPIGTHANLISRLSQRLVHHVKGIDLISLSRISEARLAERALPNVGLVELVSANDFANLYDALYISMFPHQPERERSDLIIDRLQKEVAGEREELAPYRIVGIRDHDGKAVGAAQFSVLLLPGGDYAVPYLQYLYVRAENRRQDMAEVLHTMILAVATADAETHGNRSVPFTLFETEPTGHGEDDASRAIATQRAMIHTKAGAVAIMLRRQSDGALSSPHVQPGLEAADPPLSLVWAIRRSPALKHWGNGVVNIQDVGPGLIAAYYQSLRDEGFPENNIRLAESIVADRCTRCDFILMALSEVVLPKGIV
;
A
#
# COMPACT_ATOMS: atom_id res chain seq x y z
N MET A 1 -23.46 -26.56 -9.00
CA MET A 1 -22.73 -26.97 -7.78
C MET A 1 -22.47 -25.71 -6.97
N SER A 2 -22.79 -25.73 -5.68
CA SER A 2 -22.97 -24.53 -4.84
C SER A 2 -21.64 -23.78 -4.56
N PRO A 3 -21.61 -22.43 -4.42
CA PRO A 3 -20.39 -21.64 -4.22
C PRO A 3 -19.82 -21.68 -2.79
N ILE A 4 -20.38 -22.52 -1.91
CA ILE A 4 -20.06 -22.53 -0.47
C ILE A 4 -18.61 -22.98 -0.19
N GLY A 5 -17.92 -23.58 -1.17
CA GLY A 5 -16.61 -24.20 -0.98
C GLY A 5 -15.41 -23.25 -0.92
N THR A 6 -15.43 -22.10 -1.62
CA THR A 6 -14.19 -21.32 -1.81
C THR A 6 -13.94 -20.30 -0.70
N HIS A 7 -14.94 -19.55 -0.29
CA HIS A 7 -14.82 -18.63 0.85
C HIS A 7 -14.40 -19.36 2.13
N ALA A 8 -15.01 -20.53 2.41
CA ALA A 8 -14.60 -21.38 3.52
C ALA A 8 -13.14 -21.87 3.39
N ASN A 9 -12.66 -22.09 2.17
CA ASN A 9 -11.30 -22.54 1.89
C ASN A 9 -10.26 -21.42 1.99
N LEU A 10 -10.61 -20.15 1.76
CA LEU A 10 -9.71 -19.04 2.11
C LEU A 10 -9.66 -18.83 3.62
N ILE A 11 -10.83 -18.82 4.29
CA ILE A 11 -10.91 -18.67 5.76
C ILE A 11 -10.12 -19.76 6.48
N SER A 12 -10.17 -21.01 6.00
CA SER A 12 -9.42 -22.13 6.60
C SER A 12 -7.89 -21.99 6.47
N ARG A 13 -7.39 -21.10 5.62
CA ARG A 13 -5.97 -20.78 5.47
C ARG A 13 -5.53 -19.58 6.31
N LEU A 14 -6.45 -18.87 6.96
CA LEU A 14 -6.08 -17.72 7.78
C LEU A 14 -5.57 -18.19 9.15
N SER A 15 -4.50 -17.55 9.66
CA SER A 15 -4.07 -17.75 11.03
C SER A 15 -5.15 -17.29 12.02
N GLN A 16 -5.20 -17.88 13.22
CA GLN A 16 -6.22 -17.54 14.22
C GLN A 16 -6.25 -16.04 14.55
N ARG A 17 -5.08 -15.41 14.64
CA ARG A 17 -4.96 -13.95 14.86
C ARG A 17 -5.62 -13.16 13.74
N LEU A 18 -5.37 -13.55 12.48
CA LEU A 18 -5.96 -12.88 11.33
C LEU A 18 -7.48 -13.12 11.29
N VAL A 19 -7.97 -14.35 11.50
CA VAL A 19 -9.41 -14.67 11.58
C VAL A 19 -10.12 -13.80 12.61
N HIS A 20 -9.52 -13.64 13.80
CA HIS A 20 -10.09 -12.82 14.85
C HIS A 20 -10.14 -11.34 14.44
N HIS A 21 -9.06 -10.85 13.82
CA HIS A 21 -8.93 -9.45 13.43
C HIS A 21 -9.91 -9.05 12.32
N VAL A 22 -10.10 -9.87 11.29
CA VAL A 22 -11.02 -9.56 10.16
C VAL A 22 -12.43 -10.11 10.35
N LYS A 23 -12.83 -10.38 11.58
CA LYS A 23 -14.12 -11.01 11.89
C LYS A 23 -15.28 -10.15 11.39
N GLY A 24 -16.14 -10.73 10.56
CA GLY A 24 -17.34 -10.06 10.03
C GLY A 24 -17.12 -9.33 8.70
N ILE A 25 -15.89 -9.29 8.20
CA ILE A 25 -15.55 -8.66 6.92
C ILE A 25 -15.78 -9.65 5.77
N ASP A 26 -16.50 -9.22 4.74
CA ASP A 26 -16.71 -10.00 3.52
C ASP A 26 -15.46 -9.94 2.62
N LEU A 27 -14.57 -10.92 2.80
CA LEU A 27 -13.32 -11.03 2.05
C LEU A 27 -13.53 -11.19 0.54
N ILE A 28 -14.65 -11.80 0.11
CA ILE A 28 -14.92 -11.99 -1.32
C ILE A 28 -15.23 -10.65 -1.97
N SER A 29 -16.01 -9.79 -1.30
CA SER A 29 -16.33 -8.45 -1.80
C SER A 29 -15.11 -7.54 -1.98
N LEU A 30 -13.99 -7.88 -1.34
CA LEU A 30 -12.72 -7.13 -1.39
C LEU A 30 -11.76 -7.62 -2.49
N SER A 31 -12.00 -8.80 -3.08
CA SER A 31 -11.19 -9.34 -4.16
C SER A 31 -11.63 -8.79 -5.51
N ARG A 32 -10.67 -8.46 -6.39
CA ARG A 32 -10.97 -8.09 -7.80
C ARG A 32 -11.10 -9.28 -8.73
N ILE A 33 -10.74 -10.47 -8.28
CA ILE A 33 -10.88 -11.69 -9.06
C ILE A 33 -11.92 -12.61 -8.42
N SER A 34 -12.56 -13.44 -9.25
CA SER A 34 -13.60 -14.34 -8.80
C SER A 34 -13.07 -15.38 -7.82
N GLU A 35 -13.96 -15.86 -6.94
CA GLU A 35 -13.68 -17.01 -6.07
C GLU A 35 -13.14 -18.20 -6.86
N ALA A 36 -13.76 -18.54 -7.99
CA ALA A 36 -13.30 -19.64 -8.83
C ALA A 36 -11.82 -19.48 -9.26
N ARG A 37 -11.40 -18.27 -9.61
CA ARG A 37 -10.02 -17.99 -10.01
C ARG A 37 -9.06 -18.07 -8.81
N LEU A 38 -9.46 -17.58 -7.63
CA LEU A 38 -8.67 -17.74 -6.40
C LEU A 38 -8.48 -19.23 -6.07
N ALA A 39 -9.55 -20.02 -6.12
CA ALA A 39 -9.53 -21.45 -5.85
C ALA A 39 -8.64 -22.23 -6.82
N GLU A 40 -8.61 -21.83 -8.09
CA GLU A 40 -7.81 -22.48 -9.12
C GLU A 40 -6.32 -22.08 -9.06
N ARG A 41 -6.04 -20.78 -8.90
CA ARG A 41 -4.69 -20.24 -9.14
C ARG A 41 -3.90 -19.96 -7.87
N ALA A 42 -4.56 -19.46 -6.82
CA ALA A 42 -3.91 -19.00 -5.61
C ALA A 42 -3.94 -20.06 -4.49
N LEU A 43 -5.15 -20.42 -4.04
CA LEU A 43 -5.35 -21.25 -2.85
C LEU A 43 -4.59 -22.59 -2.83
N PRO A 44 -4.38 -23.30 -3.96
CA PRO A 44 -3.58 -24.53 -3.95
C PRO A 44 -2.13 -24.32 -3.51
N ASN A 45 -1.61 -23.11 -3.62
CA ASN A 45 -0.23 -22.75 -3.28
C ASN A 45 -0.13 -22.01 -1.93
N VAL A 46 -1.25 -21.81 -1.23
CA VAL A 46 -1.32 -21.14 0.08
C VAL A 46 -1.46 -22.18 1.18
N GLY A 47 -0.46 -22.29 2.04
CA GLY A 47 -0.52 -23.03 3.29
C GLY A 47 -1.16 -22.21 4.41
N LEU A 48 -0.73 -20.94 4.55
CA LEU A 48 -1.21 -20.00 5.57
C LEU A 48 -1.21 -18.56 5.06
N VAL A 49 -2.18 -17.77 5.48
CA VAL A 49 -2.19 -16.31 5.42
C VAL A 49 -2.26 -15.76 6.84
N GLU A 50 -1.43 -14.78 7.19
CA GLU A 50 -1.28 -14.35 8.58
C GLU A 50 -1.04 -12.84 8.73
N LEU A 51 -1.42 -12.31 9.89
CA LEU A 51 -0.81 -11.10 10.44
C LEU A 51 0.57 -11.47 10.99
N VAL A 52 1.61 -11.06 10.28
CA VAL A 52 3.00 -11.45 10.56
C VAL A 52 3.43 -10.87 11.91
N SER A 53 4.00 -11.71 12.77
CA SER A 53 4.62 -11.27 14.02
C SER A 53 6.05 -10.79 13.79
N ALA A 54 6.62 -10.04 14.74
CA ALA A 54 8.03 -9.65 14.69
C ALA A 54 8.98 -10.86 14.57
N ASN A 55 8.67 -11.94 15.29
CA ASN A 55 9.44 -13.19 15.23
C ASN A 55 9.32 -13.87 13.87
N ASP A 56 8.11 -13.95 13.30
CA ASP A 56 7.93 -14.60 12.00
C ASP A 56 8.54 -13.75 10.89
N PHE A 57 8.48 -12.42 10.97
CA PHE A 57 9.18 -11.54 10.03
C PHE A 57 10.67 -11.85 10.02
N ALA A 58 11.32 -11.79 11.19
CA ALA A 58 12.75 -12.03 11.33
C ALA A 58 13.19 -13.41 10.83
N ASN A 59 12.42 -14.46 11.13
CA ASN A 59 12.83 -15.83 10.84
C ASN A 59 12.39 -16.35 9.46
N LEU A 60 11.31 -15.81 8.89
CA LEU A 60 10.66 -16.39 7.71
C LEU A 60 10.57 -15.42 6.52
N TYR A 61 10.39 -14.12 6.76
CA TYR A 61 10.14 -13.14 5.69
C TYR A 61 11.34 -12.25 5.37
N ASP A 62 12.23 -11.98 6.33
CA ASP A 62 13.32 -11.02 6.17
C ASP A 62 14.25 -11.34 4.99
N ALA A 63 14.68 -12.60 4.85
CA ALA A 63 15.52 -13.02 3.73
C ALA A 63 14.83 -12.79 2.37
N LEU A 64 13.52 -13.05 2.28
CA LEU A 64 12.75 -12.80 1.06
C LEU A 64 12.61 -11.30 0.81
N TYR A 65 12.30 -10.51 1.84
CA TYR A 65 12.22 -9.05 1.78
C TYR A 65 13.52 -8.44 1.24
N ILE A 66 14.65 -8.80 1.84
CA ILE A 66 15.99 -8.34 1.43
C ILE A 66 16.28 -8.71 -0.03
N SER A 67 15.93 -9.92 -0.46
CA SER A 67 16.15 -10.36 -1.84
C SER A 67 15.30 -9.61 -2.87
N MET A 68 14.11 -9.15 -2.47
CA MET A 68 13.17 -8.45 -3.34
C MET A 68 13.43 -6.94 -3.41
N PHE A 69 14.11 -6.38 -2.39
CA PHE A 69 14.54 -4.98 -2.32
C PHE A 69 16.05 -4.92 -2.00
N PRO A 70 16.93 -5.24 -2.97
CA PRO A 70 18.38 -5.31 -2.71
C PRO A 70 19.02 -3.92 -2.52
N HIS A 71 18.37 -2.85 -2.99
CA HIS A 71 18.88 -1.47 -2.88
C HIS A 71 18.54 -0.89 -1.50
N GLN A 72 19.55 -0.78 -0.63
CA GLN A 72 19.41 -0.22 0.72
C GLN A 72 18.71 1.15 0.76
N PRO A 73 18.99 2.13 -0.15
CA PRO A 73 18.34 3.44 -0.09
C PRO A 73 16.81 3.41 -0.31
N GLU A 74 16.28 2.34 -0.91
CA GLU A 74 14.85 2.17 -1.19
C GLU A 74 14.16 1.28 -0.15
N ARG A 75 14.94 0.70 0.78
CA ARG A 75 14.50 -0.36 1.68
C ARG A 75 14.65 0.06 3.13
N GLU A 76 13.55 -0.01 3.88
CA GLU A 76 13.56 0.11 5.32
C GLU A 76 14.44 -0.97 5.98
N ARG A 77 15.13 -0.60 7.06
CA ARG A 77 15.96 -1.55 7.79
C ARG A 77 15.10 -2.56 8.55
N SER A 78 15.46 -3.84 8.47
CA SER A 78 14.69 -4.93 9.09
C SER A 78 14.54 -4.81 10.61
N ASP A 79 15.53 -4.23 11.30
CA ASP A 79 15.46 -3.99 12.75
C ASP A 79 14.35 -3.01 13.13
N LEU A 80 14.11 -1.98 12.31
CA LEU A 80 13.01 -1.03 12.50
C LEU A 80 11.64 -1.68 12.28
N ILE A 81 11.53 -2.52 11.25
CA ILE A 81 10.30 -3.29 10.97
C ILE A 81 9.96 -4.21 12.16
N ILE A 82 10.96 -4.92 12.68
CA ILE A 82 10.81 -5.83 13.83
C ILE A 82 10.39 -5.05 15.09
N ASP A 83 11.05 -3.93 15.39
CA ASP A 83 10.72 -3.07 16.53
C ASP A 83 9.28 -2.54 16.44
N ARG A 84 8.85 -2.07 15.26
CA ARG A 84 7.47 -1.59 15.04
C ARG A 84 6.44 -2.69 15.29
N LEU A 85 6.68 -3.91 14.79
CA LEU A 85 5.79 -5.05 15.02
C LEU A 85 5.72 -5.44 16.51
N GLN A 86 6.83 -5.33 17.24
CA GLN A 86 6.85 -5.58 18.68
C GLN A 86 6.04 -4.54 19.44
N LYS A 87 6.27 -3.26 19.16
CA LYS A 87 5.56 -2.13 19.77
C LYS A 87 4.07 -2.14 19.48
N GLU A 88 3.68 -2.52 18.26
CA GLU A 88 2.28 -2.68 17.86
C GLU A 88 1.57 -3.73 18.72
N VAL A 89 2.21 -4.88 18.97
CA VAL A 89 1.65 -5.95 19.83
C VAL A 89 1.66 -5.57 21.31
N ALA A 90 2.63 -4.77 21.74
CA ALA A 90 2.75 -4.28 23.11
C ALA A 90 1.77 -3.15 23.44
N GLY A 91 1.04 -2.61 22.46
CA GLY A 91 0.13 -1.46 22.65
C GLY A 91 0.87 -0.11 22.73
N GLU A 92 2.16 -0.07 22.43
CA GLU A 92 2.96 1.17 22.49
C GLU A 92 2.69 2.12 21.30
N ARG A 93 1.86 1.68 20.34
CA ARG A 93 1.52 2.42 19.12
C ARG A 93 0.03 2.76 18.99
N GLU A 94 -0.76 2.67 20.08
CA GLU A 94 -2.23 2.86 20.04
C GLU A 94 -2.67 4.21 19.45
N GLU A 95 -1.87 5.27 19.64
CA GLU A 95 -2.15 6.62 19.14
C GLU A 95 -1.52 6.93 17.77
N LEU A 96 -0.83 5.95 17.17
CA LEU A 96 -0.14 6.11 15.88
C LEU A 96 -0.96 5.46 14.76
N ALA A 97 -0.58 5.71 13.51
CA ALA A 97 -1.12 4.94 12.40
C ALA A 97 -0.82 3.43 12.60
N PRO A 98 -1.84 2.55 12.58
CA PRO A 98 -1.64 1.11 12.75
C PRO A 98 -0.64 0.58 11.72
N TYR A 99 0.35 -0.15 12.20
CA TYR A 99 1.38 -0.75 11.35
C TYR A 99 1.17 -2.25 11.22
N ARG A 100 1.10 -2.74 9.97
CA ARG A 100 0.66 -4.10 9.67
C ARG A 100 1.57 -4.75 8.62
N ILE A 101 1.81 -6.05 8.80
CA ILE A 101 2.32 -6.91 7.74
C ILE A 101 1.38 -8.10 7.58
N VAL A 102 0.86 -8.30 6.38
CA VAL A 102 0.17 -9.53 6.00
C VAL A 102 1.11 -10.40 5.18
N GLY A 103 1.25 -11.67 5.57
CA GLY A 103 2.14 -12.63 4.93
C GLY A 103 1.39 -13.85 4.40
N ILE A 104 1.98 -14.49 3.39
CA ILE A 104 1.56 -15.79 2.85
C ILE A 104 2.71 -16.77 3.04
N ARG A 105 2.40 -17.96 3.57
CA ARG A 105 3.28 -19.13 3.57
C ARG A 105 2.72 -20.24 2.69
N ASP A 106 3.61 -21.04 2.12
CA ASP A 106 3.24 -22.27 1.43
C ASP A 106 2.96 -23.42 2.43
N HIS A 107 2.63 -24.60 1.92
CA HIS A 107 2.34 -25.79 2.75
C HIS A 107 3.56 -26.31 3.53
N ASP A 108 4.77 -25.93 3.13
CA ASP A 108 6.01 -26.25 3.85
C ASP A 108 6.34 -25.18 4.91
N GLY A 109 5.48 -24.18 5.08
CA GLY A 109 5.67 -23.08 6.03
C GLY A 109 6.70 -22.04 5.58
N LYS A 110 7.14 -22.05 4.32
CA LYS A 110 8.08 -21.06 3.78
C LYS A 110 7.35 -19.83 3.29
N ALA A 111 7.94 -18.65 3.49
CA ALA A 111 7.38 -17.41 2.97
C ALA A 111 7.22 -17.45 1.45
N VAL A 112 6.04 -17.06 0.99
CA VAL A 112 5.69 -16.88 -0.43
C VAL A 112 5.71 -15.40 -0.80
N GLY A 113 5.24 -14.54 0.09
CA GLY A 113 5.18 -13.10 -0.12
C GLY A 113 4.52 -12.39 1.05
N ALA A 114 4.67 -11.08 1.10
CA ALA A 114 4.03 -10.25 2.12
C ALA A 114 3.70 -8.86 1.58
N ALA A 115 2.82 -8.18 2.32
CA ALA A 115 2.51 -6.78 2.16
C ALA A 115 2.70 -6.04 3.49
N GLN A 116 3.53 -5.02 3.48
CA GLN A 116 3.79 -4.10 4.60
C GLN A 116 3.05 -2.79 4.33
N PHE A 117 2.21 -2.37 5.28
CA PHE A 117 1.38 -1.18 5.14
C PHE A 117 1.14 -0.49 6.49
N SER A 118 0.95 0.82 6.44
CA SER A 118 0.39 1.62 7.55
C SER A 118 -1.06 2.00 7.22
N VAL A 119 -1.95 2.07 8.21
CA VAL A 119 -3.34 2.53 8.02
C VAL A 119 -3.42 4.02 8.34
N LEU A 120 -3.39 4.87 7.31
CA LEU A 120 -3.43 6.33 7.46
C LEU A 120 -4.82 6.77 7.90
N LEU A 121 -4.94 7.30 9.11
CA LEU A 121 -6.18 7.85 9.64
C LEU A 121 -6.31 9.31 9.20
N LEU A 122 -7.19 9.59 8.23
CA LEU A 122 -7.30 10.95 7.67
C LEU A 122 -7.90 11.93 8.69
N PRO A 123 -7.42 13.19 8.75
CA PRO A 123 -8.08 14.25 9.50
C PRO A 123 -9.55 14.40 9.09
N GLY A 124 -10.43 14.66 10.04
CA GLY A 124 -11.89 14.77 9.80
C GLY A 124 -12.67 13.47 10.07
N GLY A 125 -12.00 12.31 10.12
CA GLY A 125 -12.60 11.08 10.65
C GLY A 125 -13.35 10.20 9.65
N ASP A 126 -13.56 10.65 8.41
CA ASP A 126 -14.38 9.90 7.44
C ASP A 126 -13.67 8.68 6.85
N TYR A 127 -12.34 8.76 6.71
CA TYR A 127 -11.56 7.79 5.94
C TYR A 127 -10.34 7.25 6.68
N ALA A 128 -10.02 6.00 6.37
CA ALA A 128 -8.76 5.35 6.66
C ALA A 128 -8.17 4.78 5.36
N VAL A 129 -6.90 5.05 5.07
CA VAL A 129 -6.26 4.68 3.81
C VAL A 129 -5.06 3.79 4.09
N PRO A 130 -5.06 2.50 3.73
CA PRO A 130 -3.84 1.70 3.79
C PRO A 130 -2.82 2.25 2.80
N TYR A 131 -1.71 2.73 3.33
CA TYR A 131 -0.52 3.12 2.61
C TYR A 131 0.44 1.93 2.56
N LEU A 132 0.57 1.35 1.37
CA LEU A 132 1.36 0.14 1.10
C LEU A 132 2.79 0.54 0.76
N GLN A 133 3.71 0.37 1.72
CA GLN A 133 5.14 0.61 1.52
C GLN A 133 5.78 -0.49 0.67
N TYR A 134 5.49 -1.76 0.96
CA TYR A 134 6.10 -2.90 0.26
C TYR A 134 5.10 -4.00 -0.05
N LEU A 135 5.15 -4.52 -1.28
CA LEU A 135 4.47 -5.76 -1.66
C LEU A 135 5.45 -6.61 -2.48
N TYR A 136 5.63 -7.85 -2.05
CA TYR A 136 6.56 -8.76 -2.71
C TYR A 136 6.04 -10.19 -2.72
N VAL A 137 6.37 -10.91 -3.79
CA VAL A 137 6.05 -12.32 -4.00
C VAL A 137 7.28 -12.98 -4.61
N ARG A 138 7.72 -14.10 -4.02
CA ARG A 138 8.86 -14.89 -4.50
C ARG A 138 8.63 -15.35 -5.95
N ALA A 139 9.72 -15.52 -6.69
CA ALA A 139 9.68 -15.65 -8.13
C ALA A 139 8.81 -16.82 -8.62
N GLU A 140 8.86 -17.95 -7.92
CA GLU A 140 8.17 -19.21 -8.27
C GLU A 140 6.65 -19.09 -8.18
N ASN A 141 6.16 -18.16 -7.35
CA ASN A 141 4.73 -17.94 -7.13
C ASN A 141 4.19 -16.73 -7.90
N ARG A 142 5.02 -16.09 -8.73
CA ARG A 142 4.54 -15.09 -9.67
C ARG A 142 3.52 -15.74 -10.62
N ARG A 143 2.46 -15.00 -10.97
CA ARG A 143 1.33 -15.46 -11.80
C ARG A 143 0.36 -16.45 -11.12
N GLN A 144 0.51 -16.71 -9.84
CA GLN A 144 -0.45 -17.49 -9.03
C GLN A 144 -1.44 -16.60 -8.27
N ASP A 145 -1.64 -15.36 -8.73
CA ASP A 145 -2.56 -14.38 -8.11
C ASP A 145 -2.30 -14.07 -6.61
N MET A 146 -1.10 -14.36 -6.09
CA MET A 146 -0.71 -14.07 -4.69
C MET A 146 -0.81 -12.60 -4.31
N ALA A 147 -0.48 -11.70 -5.24
CA ALA A 147 -0.62 -10.26 -5.02
C ALA A 147 -2.09 -9.86 -4.81
N GLU A 148 -3.04 -10.56 -5.45
CA GLU A 148 -4.47 -10.29 -5.23
C GLU A 148 -4.89 -10.73 -3.83
N VAL A 149 -4.42 -11.89 -3.36
CA VAL A 149 -4.66 -12.37 -1.99
C VAL A 149 -4.14 -11.33 -0.99
N LEU A 150 -2.91 -10.85 -1.16
CA LEU A 150 -2.32 -9.81 -0.31
C LEU A 150 -3.14 -8.52 -0.33
N HIS A 151 -3.51 -8.00 -1.51
CA HIS A 151 -4.34 -6.80 -1.58
C HIS A 151 -5.73 -6.95 -0.95
N THR A 152 -6.34 -8.13 -1.09
CA THR A 152 -7.63 -8.45 -0.45
C THR A 152 -7.48 -8.35 1.07
N MET A 153 -6.40 -8.90 1.61
CA MET A 153 -6.13 -8.88 3.04
C MET A 153 -5.71 -7.50 3.55
N ILE A 154 -4.97 -6.71 2.77
CA ILE A 154 -4.67 -5.31 3.10
C ILE A 154 -5.98 -4.54 3.35
N LEU A 155 -6.95 -4.67 2.44
CA LEU A 155 -8.25 -4.00 2.60
C LEU A 155 -9.02 -4.54 3.80
N ALA A 156 -8.99 -5.86 4.03
CA ALA A 156 -9.70 -6.46 5.16
C ALA A 156 -9.13 -6.01 6.51
N VAL A 157 -7.81 -6.07 6.67
CA VAL A 157 -7.12 -5.61 7.88
C VAL A 157 -7.33 -4.11 8.07
N ALA A 158 -7.16 -3.30 7.03
CA ALA A 158 -7.39 -1.87 7.12
C ALA A 158 -8.85 -1.53 7.47
N THR A 159 -9.81 -2.32 7.00
CA THR A 159 -11.24 -2.14 7.36
C THR A 159 -11.47 -2.46 8.83
N ALA A 160 -10.89 -3.54 9.35
CA ALA A 160 -10.96 -3.86 10.78
C ALA A 160 -10.32 -2.77 11.66
N ASP A 161 -9.13 -2.28 11.27
CA ASP A 161 -8.48 -1.16 11.96
C ASP A 161 -9.36 0.10 11.91
N ALA A 162 -9.90 0.45 10.74
CA ALA A 162 -10.78 1.59 10.56
C ALA A 162 -12.06 1.54 11.41
N GLU A 163 -12.62 0.34 11.65
CA GLU A 163 -13.76 0.14 12.55
C GLU A 163 -13.42 0.54 14.00
N THR A 164 -12.25 0.13 14.49
CA THR A 164 -11.79 0.46 15.84
C THR A 164 -11.41 1.93 16.02
N HIS A 165 -11.07 2.63 14.92
CA HIS A 165 -10.68 4.04 14.93
C HIS A 165 -11.81 5.00 14.49
N GLY A 166 -13.04 4.70 14.90
CA GLY A 166 -14.20 5.58 14.67
C GLY A 166 -15.07 5.19 13.48
N ASN A 167 -15.09 3.92 13.10
CA ASN A 167 -15.93 3.39 12.03
C ASN A 167 -15.72 4.10 10.68
N ARG A 168 -14.45 4.26 10.31
CA ARG A 168 -14.05 4.98 9.10
C ARG A 168 -14.21 4.12 7.86
N SER A 169 -14.41 4.74 6.70
CA SER A 169 -14.44 4.04 5.42
C SER A 169 -13.05 3.82 4.85
N VAL A 170 -12.82 2.68 4.18
CA VAL A 170 -11.55 2.36 3.49
C VAL A 170 -11.74 2.43 1.97
N PRO A 171 -11.43 3.57 1.33
CA PRO A 171 -11.84 3.78 -0.05
C PRO A 171 -10.89 3.16 -1.08
N PHE A 172 -9.61 3.05 -0.76
CA PHE A 172 -8.57 2.55 -1.64
C PHE A 172 -7.30 2.23 -0.86
N THR A 173 -6.41 1.46 -1.46
CA THR A 173 -5.00 1.35 -1.06
C THR A 173 -4.19 2.39 -1.80
N LEU A 174 -3.36 3.15 -1.08
CA LEU A 174 -2.35 4.06 -1.61
C LEU A 174 -1.01 3.35 -1.71
N PHE A 175 -0.24 3.59 -2.77
CA PHE A 175 1.15 3.13 -2.88
C PHE A 175 1.94 4.05 -3.80
N GLU A 176 3.25 3.96 -3.71
CA GLU A 176 4.19 4.71 -4.53
C GLU A 176 4.66 3.89 -5.73
N THR A 177 4.84 4.56 -6.86
CA THR A 177 5.41 3.96 -8.06
C THR A 177 6.19 5.00 -8.84
N GLU A 178 7.25 4.56 -9.51
CA GLU A 178 7.91 5.35 -10.53
C GLU A 178 6.92 5.62 -11.69
N PRO A 179 6.92 6.83 -12.29
CA PRO A 179 6.16 7.09 -13.50
C PRO A 179 6.72 6.32 -14.69
N THR A 180 5.91 6.17 -15.74
CA THR A 180 6.34 5.55 -17.00
C THR A 180 7.57 6.26 -17.56
N GLY A 181 8.61 5.50 -17.90
CA GLY A 181 9.85 6.04 -18.47
C GLY A 181 10.76 6.80 -17.48
N HIS A 182 10.57 6.62 -16.18
CA HIS A 182 11.50 7.10 -15.14
C HIS A 182 12.82 6.30 -15.14
N GLY A 183 13.94 6.96 -14.93
CA GLY A 183 15.26 6.31 -14.87
C GLY A 183 16.34 7.00 -15.72
N GLU A 184 17.59 6.90 -15.27
CA GLU A 184 18.74 7.55 -15.89
C GLU A 184 19.18 6.84 -17.19
N ASP A 185 18.95 5.54 -17.29
CA ASP A 185 19.34 4.70 -18.44
C ASP A 185 18.13 3.96 -19.07
N ASP A 186 18.35 3.32 -20.22
CA ASP A 186 17.27 2.62 -20.92
C ASP A 186 16.71 1.42 -20.13
N ALA A 187 17.55 0.78 -19.31
CA ALA A 187 17.16 -0.39 -18.53
C ALA A 187 16.21 -0.01 -17.38
N SER A 188 16.57 0.99 -16.59
CA SER A 188 15.74 1.58 -15.53
C SER A 188 14.43 2.13 -16.10
N ARG A 189 14.46 2.83 -17.24
CA ARG A 189 13.25 3.30 -17.95
C ARG A 189 12.31 2.18 -18.39
N ALA A 190 12.87 1.07 -18.86
CA ALA A 190 12.08 -0.11 -19.23
C ALA A 190 11.45 -0.77 -18.00
N ILE A 191 12.18 -0.86 -16.88
CA ILE A 191 11.69 -1.40 -15.61
C ILE A 191 10.54 -0.54 -15.06
N ALA A 192 10.71 0.78 -14.98
CA ALA A 192 9.67 1.70 -14.51
C ALA A 192 8.40 1.61 -15.36
N THR A 193 8.55 1.59 -16.70
CA THR A 193 7.44 1.38 -17.64
C THR A 193 6.73 0.05 -17.39
N GLN A 194 7.47 -1.04 -17.22
CA GLN A 194 6.89 -2.36 -16.95
C GLN A 194 6.12 -2.39 -15.62
N ARG A 195 6.66 -1.78 -14.56
CA ARG A 195 5.99 -1.65 -13.25
C ARG A 195 4.69 -0.87 -13.37
N ALA A 196 4.72 0.32 -13.98
CA ALA A 196 3.54 1.14 -14.21
C ALA A 196 2.46 0.40 -15.02
N MET A 197 2.85 -0.39 -16.03
CA MET A 197 1.92 -1.23 -16.80
C MET A 197 1.28 -2.33 -15.96
N ILE A 198 2.04 -2.96 -15.04
CA ILE A 198 1.50 -3.99 -14.13
C ILE A 198 0.46 -3.36 -13.20
N HIS A 199 0.78 -2.23 -12.58
CA HIS A 199 -0.16 -1.51 -11.71
C HIS A 199 -1.41 -1.05 -12.48
N THR A 200 -1.24 -0.52 -13.69
CA THR A 200 -2.36 -0.12 -14.56
C THR A 200 -3.27 -1.30 -14.88
N LYS A 201 -2.70 -2.47 -15.25
CA LYS A 201 -3.48 -3.70 -15.50
C LYS A 201 -4.17 -4.24 -14.26
N ALA A 202 -3.64 -3.97 -13.06
CA ALA A 202 -4.28 -4.27 -11.79
C ALA A 202 -5.40 -3.25 -11.42
N GLY A 203 -5.63 -2.25 -12.29
CA GLY A 203 -6.65 -1.23 -12.17
C GLY A 203 -6.28 -0.11 -11.18
N ALA A 204 -4.98 0.21 -11.08
CA ALA A 204 -4.48 1.37 -10.37
C ALA A 204 -4.60 2.65 -11.22
N VAL A 205 -4.83 3.78 -10.55
CA VAL A 205 -4.85 5.12 -11.15
C VAL A 205 -3.95 6.04 -10.36
N ALA A 206 -3.40 7.07 -10.98
CA ALA A 206 -2.55 8.05 -10.31
C ALA A 206 -3.37 9.16 -9.66
N ILE A 207 -2.92 9.64 -8.50
CA ILE A 207 -3.34 10.92 -7.92
C ILE A 207 -2.34 11.97 -8.41
N MET A 208 -2.84 13.02 -9.05
CA MET A 208 -2.01 14.12 -9.55
C MET A 208 -2.56 15.46 -9.11
N LEU A 209 -1.69 16.46 -9.08
CA LEU A 209 -2.05 17.86 -8.94
C LEU A 209 -2.07 18.49 -10.32
N ARG A 210 -3.17 19.15 -10.67
CA ARG A 210 -3.32 19.92 -11.91
C ARG A 210 -3.37 21.40 -11.58
N ARG A 211 -2.38 22.15 -12.05
CA ARG A 211 -2.30 23.60 -11.86
C ARG A 211 -3.43 24.31 -12.60
N GLN A 212 -4.14 25.19 -11.89
CA GLN A 212 -5.32 25.88 -12.44
C GLN A 212 -4.99 26.88 -13.56
N SER A 213 -3.77 27.45 -13.56
CA SER A 213 -3.40 28.50 -14.53
C SER A 213 -3.11 28.00 -15.94
N ASP A 214 -2.56 26.79 -16.07
CA ASP A 214 -2.09 26.26 -17.37
C ASP A 214 -2.26 24.74 -17.52
N GLY A 215 -2.88 24.07 -16.55
CA GLY A 215 -3.14 22.64 -16.58
C GLY A 215 -1.90 21.76 -16.36
N ALA A 216 -0.75 22.33 -15.99
CA ALA A 216 0.45 21.55 -15.75
C ALA A 216 0.26 20.54 -14.63
N LEU A 217 0.86 19.35 -14.80
CA LEU A 217 0.73 18.24 -13.86
C LEU A 217 1.96 18.12 -12.96
N SER A 218 1.74 17.83 -11.69
CA SER A 218 2.78 17.45 -10.73
C SER A 218 2.30 16.35 -9.79
N SER A 219 3.23 15.58 -9.24
CA SER A 219 2.88 14.59 -8.22
C SER A 219 2.67 15.28 -6.85
N PRO A 220 1.62 14.91 -6.09
CA PRO A 220 1.47 15.32 -4.69
C PRO A 220 2.43 14.58 -3.75
N HIS A 221 3.13 13.56 -4.24
CA HIS A 221 4.05 12.79 -3.40
C HIS A 221 5.44 13.42 -3.36
N VAL A 222 5.95 13.59 -2.13
CA VAL A 222 7.34 13.91 -1.83
C VAL A 222 7.72 13.10 -0.59
N GLN A 223 8.56 12.08 -0.76
CA GLN A 223 9.13 11.33 0.33
C GLN A 223 10.29 12.14 0.93
N PRO A 224 10.34 12.35 2.25
CA PRO A 224 11.51 12.91 2.90
C PRO A 224 12.70 11.95 2.81
N GLY A 225 13.92 12.49 2.80
CA GLY A 225 15.13 11.69 2.92
C GLY A 225 15.12 10.83 4.18
N LEU A 226 15.59 9.58 4.06
CA LEU A 226 15.62 8.62 5.18
C LEU A 226 16.62 9.07 6.25
N GLU A 227 17.79 9.55 5.81
CA GLU A 227 18.85 10.08 6.66
C GLU A 227 18.99 11.60 6.52
N ALA A 228 19.63 12.26 7.48
CA ALA A 228 19.70 13.73 7.55
C ALA A 228 20.34 14.42 6.32
N ALA A 229 21.14 13.69 5.53
CA ALA A 229 21.78 14.20 4.32
C ALA A 229 21.06 13.79 3.03
N ASP A 230 20.05 12.92 3.11
CA ASP A 230 19.36 12.41 1.93
C ASP A 230 18.43 13.47 1.36
N PRO A 231 18.45 13.71 0.04
CA PRO A 231 17.49 14.62 -0.59
C PRO A 231 16.08 14.00 -0.56
N PRO A 232 15.02 14.84 -0.59
CA PRO A 232 13.66 14.34 -0.78
C PRO A 232 13.51 13.71 -2.17
N LEU A 233 12.66 12.69 -2.28
CA LEU A 233 12.38 11.94 -3.51
C LEU A 233 10.92 12.15 -3.92
N SER A 234 10.63 12.36 -5.20
CA SER A 234 9.24 12.51 -5.68
C SER A 234 8.80 11.39 -6.61
N LEU A 235 8.06 10.40 -6.09
CA LEU A 235 7.41 9.38 -6.91
C LEU A 235 5.98 9.78 -7.31
N VAL A 236 5.24 8.87 -7.96
CA VAL A 236 3.79 9.02 -8.20
C VAL A 236 3.03 8.26 -7.12
N TRP A 237 2.04 8.91 -6.51
CA TRP A 237 1.02 8.20 -5.74
C TRP A 237 0.01 7.55 -6.67
N ALA A 238 -0.08 6.23 -6.58
CA ALA A 238 -1.09 5.43 -7.24
C ALA A 238 -2.08 4.89 -6.20
N ILE A 239 -3.34 4.77 -6.60
CA ILE A 239 -4.39 4.19 -5.79
C ILE A 239 -5.00 2.97 -6.46
N ARG A 240 -5.28 1.96 -5.64
CA ARG A 240 -6.08 0.80 -6.01
C ARG A 240 -7.38 0.83 -5.22
N ARG A 241 -8.47 1.18 -5.90
CA ARG A 241 -9.83 1.31 -5.31
C ARG A 241 -10.28 0.03 -4.59
N SER A 242 -10.94 0.18 -3.47
CA SER A 242 -11.61 -0.93 -2.78
C SER A 242 -12.77 -1.46 -3.65
N PRO A 243 -12.83 -2.77 -3.97
CA PRO A 243 -13.94 -3.34 -4.74
C PRO A 243 -15.27 -3.35 -3.98
N ALA A 244 -15.23 -3.31 -2.65
CA ALA A 244 -16.43 -3.27 -1.81
C ALA A 244 -17.16 -1.92 -1.89
N LEU A 245 -16.49 -0.85 -2.31
CA LEU A 245 -17.15 0.42 -2.60
C LEU A 245 -17.92 0.34 -3.93
N LYS A 246 -19.24 0.12 -3.82
CA LYS A 246 -20.15 -0.03 -4.96
C LYS A 246 -20.28 1.24 -5.83
N HIS A 247 -19.85 2.41 -5.34
CA HIS A 247 -19.98 3.68 -6.05
C HIS A 247 -18.68 4.51 -5.96
N TRP A 248 -18.04 4.75 -7.11
CA TRP A 248 -16.86 5.61 -7.26
C TRP A 248 -17.13 6.68 -8.31
N GLY A 249 -17.04 7.96 -7.94
CA GLY A 249 -17.54 9.06 -8.77
C GLY A 249 -19.08 9.09 -8.80
N ASN A 250 -19.66 10.28 -8.92
CA ASN A 250 -21.08 10.57 -8.68
C ASN A 250 -21.54 10.48 -7.21
N GLY A 251 -20.69 10.84 -6.24
CA GLY A 251 -21.17 11.38 -4.96
C GLY A 251 -20.75 10.72 -3.65
N VAL A 252 -19.61 10.03 -3.52
CA VAL A 252 -19.13 9.61 -2.17
C VAL A 252 -17.65 9.90 -1.92
N VAL A 253 -16.71 9.47 -2.78
CA VAL A 253 -15.27 9.77 -2.60
C VAL A 253 -14.78 10.69 -3.70
N ASN A 254 -14.55 11.96 -3.35
CA ASN A 254 -13.97 12.97 -4.23
C ASN A 254 -12.50 13.16 -3.86
N ILE A 255 -11.58 12.92 -4.81
CA ILE A 255 -10.14 13.03 -4.53
C ILE A 255 -9.72 14.44 -4.12
N GLN A 256 -10.46 15.46 -4.57
CA GLN A 256 -10.25 16.85 -4.15
C GLN A 256 -10.43 17.03 -2.64
N ASP A 257 -11.39 16.33 -2.05
CA ASP A 257 -11.72 16.44 -0.63
C ASP A 257 -10.80 15.56 0.22
N VAL A 258 -10.31 14.45 -0.34
CA VAL A 258 -9.42 13.49 0.32
C VAL A 258 -7.96 13.90 0.27
N GLY A 259 -7.52 14.54 -0.82
CA GLY A 259 -6.11 14.84 -1.11
C GLY A 259 -5.36 15.55 0.02
N PRO A 260 -5.86 16.69 0.54
CA PRO A 260 -5.20 17.41 1.64
C PRO A 260 -5.08 16.57 2.92
N GLY A 261 -6.14 15.84 3.28
CA GLY A 261 -6.14 14.96 4.46
C GLY A 261 -5.17 13.79 4.29
N LEU A 262 -5.04 13.26 3.07
CA LEU A 262 -4.09 12.20 2.75
C LEU A 262 -2.63 12.66 2.91
N ILE A 263 -2.30 13.86 2.42
CA ILE A 263 -0.98 14.46 2.58
C ILE A 263 -0.66 14.64 4.07
N ALA A 264 -1.59 15.21 4.84
CA ALA A 264 -1.39 15.41 6.27
C ALA A 264 -1.17 14.08 7.02
N ALA A 265 -1.99 13.07 6.74
CA ALA A 265 -1.87 11.76 7.38
C ALA A 265 -0.57 11.04 6.99
N TYR A 266 -0.12 11.17 5.75
CA TYR A 266 1.16 10.61 5.28
C TYR A 266 2.36 11.21 6.03
N TYR A 267 2.45 12.54 6.13
CA TYR A 267 3.58 13.13 6.86
C TYR A 267 3.49 12.91 8.37
N GLN A 268 2.28 12.81 8.93
CA GLN A 268 2.14 12.38 10.33
C GLN A 268 2.67 10.96 10.51
N SER A 269 2.32 10.01 9.63
CA SER A 269 2.82 8.64 9.75
C SER A 269 4.35 8.58 9.64
N LEU A 270 4.96 9.41 8.78
CA LEU A 270 6.43 9.48 8.67
C LEU A 270 7.09 10.01 9.95
N ARG A 271 6.47 10.98 10.64
CA ARG A 271 6.92 11.42 11.96
C ARG A 271 6.80 10.30 12.99
N ASP A 272 5.67 9.60 13.01
CA ASP A 272 5.41 8.46 13.90
C ASP A 272 6.39 7.30 13.64
N GLU A 273 6.91 7.22 12.43
CA GLU A 273 7.90 6.26 11.97
C GLU A 273 9.34 6.67 12.28
N GLY A 274 9.57 7.89 12.78
CA GLY A 274 10.86 8.39 13.25
C GLY A 274 11.74 9.05 12.19
N PHE A 275 11.17 9.47 11.06
CA PHE A 275 11.91 10.19 10.02
C PHE A 275 12.45 11.54 10.55
N PRO A 276 13.60 12.04 10.04
CA PRO A 276 14.16 13.31 10.50
C PRO A 276 13.20 14.48 10.26
N GLU A 277 12.79 15.17 11.33
CA GLU A 277 11.81 16.26 11.28
C GLU A 277 12.21 17.39 10.29
N ASN A 278 13.51 17.69 10.15
CA ASN A 278 13.97 18.67 9.17
C ASN A 278 13.73 18.21 7.72
N ASN A 279 13.90 16.92 7.42
CA ASN A 279 13.62 16.35 6.11
C ASN A 279 12.12 16.34 5.83
N ILE A 280 11.31 16.02 6.85
CA ILE A 280 9.84 16.06 6.76
C ILE A 280 9.38 17.47 6.43
N ARG A 281 9.85 18.49 7.15
CA ARG A 281 9.48 19.90 6.89
C ARG A 281 9.87 20.35 5.48
N LEU A 282 11.04 19.94 4.99
CA LEU A 282 11.46 20.23 3.63
C LEU A 282 10.49 19.61 2.62
N ALA A 283 10.18 18.32 2.75
CA ALA A 283 9.24 17.63 1.88
C ALA A 283 7.83 18.26 1.93
N GLU A 284 7.34 18.58 3.13
CA GLU A 284 6.08 19.30 3.35
C GLU A 284 6.07 20.66 2.64
N SER A 285 7.15 21.43 2.70
CA SER A 285 7.23 22.73 2.02
C SER A 285 7.14 22.58 0.49
N ILE A 286 7.81 21.57 -0.06
CA ILE A 286 7.79 21.29 -1.50
C ILE A 286 6.38 20.91 -1.94
N VAL A 287 5.69 20.03 -1.21
CA VAL A 287 4.32 19.65 -1.59
C VAL A 287 3.33 20.80 -1.38
N ALA A 288 3.49 21.63 -0.34
CA ALA A 288 2.62 22.79 -0.10
C ALA A 288 2.70 23.77 -1.27
N ASP A 289 3.91 24.01 -1.78
CA ASP A 289 4.12 24.81 -2.99
C ASP A 289 3.44 24.18 -4.21
N ARG A 290 3.57 22.85 -4.40
CA ARG A 290 2.89 22.12 -5.49
C ARG A 290 1.36 22.16 -5.37
N CYS A 291 0.81 22.16 -4.17
CA CYS A 291 -0.64 22.19 -3.94
C CYS A 291 -1.25 23.59 -4.14
N THR A 292 -0.43 24.64 -4.18
CA THR A 292 -0.91 26.02 -4.33
C THR A 292 -1.60 26.22 -5.68
N ARG A 293 -2.91 26.55 -5.66
CA ARG A 293 -3.74 26.77 -6.86
C ARG A 293 -3.75 25.56 -7.80
N CYS A 294 -3.85 24.36 -7.23
CA CYS A 294 -3.96 23.11 -7.95
C CYS A 294 -5.23 22.35 -7.55
N ASP A 295 -5.78 21.60 -8.50
CA ASP A 295 -6.83 20.61 -8.24
C ASP A 295 -6.20 19.23 -8.08
N PHE A 296 -6.68 18.43 -7.13
CA PHE A 296 -6.40 17.00 -7.13
C PHE A 296 -7.24 16.32 -8.18
N ILE A 297 -6.60 15.51 -9.02
CA ILE A 297 -7.26 14.75 -10.08
C ILE A 297 -6.83 13.29 -10.03
N LEU A 298 -7.67 12.43 -10.59
CA LEU A 298 -7.30 11.06 -10.91
C LEU A 298 -7.02 10.96 -12.40
N MET A 299 -5.95 10.27 -12.78
CA MET A 299 -5.65 9.96 -14.17
C MET A 299 -5.14 8.54 -14.34
N ALA A 300 -5.21 8.00 -15.56
CA ALA A 300 -4.64 6.68 -15.81
C ALA A 300 -3.13 6.72 -15.55
N LEU A 301 -2.61 5.74 -14.82
CA LEU A 301 -1.19 5.71 -14.47
C LEU A 301 -0.28 5.63 -15.72
N SER A 302 -0.76 4.99 -16.80
CA SER A 302 -0.08 4.94 -18.10
C SER A 302 0.00 6.28 -18.83
N GLU A 303 -0.80 7.27 -18.44
CA GLU A 303 -0.83 8.61 -19.05
C GLU A 303 0.04 9.61 -18.27
N VAL A 304 0.60 9.21 -17.13
CA VAL A 304 1.43 10.11 -16.32
C VAL A 304 2.78 10.31 -17.00
N VAL A 305 3.02 11.56 -17.42
CA VAL A 305 4.31 12.02 -17.94
C VAL A 305 4.76 13.19 -17.08
N LEU A 306 5.79 12.97 -16.25
CA LEU A 306 6.38 14.04 -15.42
C LEU A 306 7.59 14.65 -16.14
N PRO A 307 7.78 15.99 -16.05
CA PRO A 307 8.98 16.64 -16.59
C PRO A 307 10.26 16.07 -15.95
N LYS A 308 11.32 15.93 -16.76
CA LYS A 308 12.64 15.51 -16.27
C LYS A 308 13.14 16.49 -15.19
N GLY A 309 13.60 15.97 -14.05
CA GLY A 309 14.16 16.76 -12.95
C GLY A 309 13.15 17.29 -11.92
N ILE A 310 11.89 16.85 -11.97
CA ILE A 310 10.89 17.06 -10.89
C ILE A 310 10.79 15.81 -9.98
N VAL A 311 11.54 14.75 -10.31
CA VAL A 311 11.76 13.55 -9.49
C VAL A 311 13.21 13.52 -9.05
#